data_AF-A0A523X051-F1
#
_entry.id   AF-A0A523X051-F1
#
_cell.length_a   1.000
_cell.length_b   1.000
_cell.length_c   1.000
_cell.angle_alpha   90.00
_cell.angle_beta   90.00
_cell.angle_gamma   90.00
#
_symmetry.space_group_name_H-M   'P 1'
#
loop_
_entity.id
_entity.type
_entity.pdbx_description
1 polymer ?
#
loop_
_entity_poly.entity_id
_entity_poly.type
_entity_poly.pdbx_seq_one_letter_code
_entity_poly.pdbx_strand_id
1 'polypeptide(L)'
;MLSLRREIRKKIVVIILALSFASAVLQASQTSETLNGKIIKDIKITGNRYTKEYVIKRELTSKIGQPYTEENVQQDYRNLDNLGIFSDVTIQPIEENDEVVLSISVIETFP
;
A
#
# COMPACT_ATOMS: atom_id res chain seq x y z
N MET A 1 42.82 22.08 -13.37
CA MET A 1 42.58 20.61 -13.40
C MET A 1 41.69 20.10 -12.25
N LEU A 2 41.78 20.64 -11.02
CA LEU A 2 40.97 20.24 -9.84
C LEU A 2 39.47 20.58 -9.96
N SER A 3 39.11 21.70 -10.59
CA SER A 3 37.72 22.14 -10.80
C SER A 3 36.92 21.21 -11.73
N LEU A 4 37.55 20.74 -12.80
CA LEU A 4 36.93 19.85 -13.80
C LEU A 4 36.55 18.48 -13.20
N ARG A 5 37.44 17.89 -12.38
CA ARG A 5 37.15 16.61 -11.69
C ARG A 5 36.01 16.75 -10.68
N ARG A 6 35.90 17.89 -10.00
CA ARG A 6 34.81 18.19 -9.05
C ARG A 6 33.46 18.27 -9.76
N GLU A 7 33.42 18.92 -10.92
CA GLU A 7 32.18 19.09 -11.68
C GLU A 7 31.72 17.78 -12.35
N ILE A 8 32.65 16.97 -12.84
CA ILE A 8 32.35 15.62 -13.37
C ILE A 8 31.79 14.72 -12.27
N ARG A 9 32.39 14.71 -11.07
CA ARG A 9 31.90 13.93 -9.93
C ARG A 9 30.49 14.33 -9.51
N LYS A 10 30.19 15.64 -9.45
CA LYS A 10 28.83 16.12 -9.16
C LYS A 10 27.82 15.64 -10.19
N LYS A 11 28.14 15.75 -11.48
CA LYS A 11 27.25 15.29 -12.57
C LYS A 11 27.00 13.79 -12.50
N ILE A 12 28.04 12.99 -12.23
CA ILE A 12 27.91 11.53 -12.04
C ILE A 12 27.00 11.21 -10.85
N VAL A 13 27.16 11.88 -9.72
CA VAL A 13 26.31 11.68 -8.52
C VAL A 13 24.85 12.04 -8.80
N VAL A 14 24.60 13.15 -9.50
CA VAL A 14 23.23 13.57 -9.87
C VAL A 14 22.59 12.55 -10.81
N ILE A 15 23.34 12.05 -11.79
CA ILE A 15 22.86 11.01 -12.71
C ILE A 15 22.53 9.73 -11.94
N ILE A 16 23.41 9.26 -11.05
CA ILE A 16 23.17 8.07 -10.23
C ILE A 16 21.90 8.23 -9.35
N LEU A 17 21.73 9.40 -8.71
CA LEU A 17 20.53 9.68 -7.92
C LEU A 17 19.26 9.65 -8.78
N ALA A 18 19.27 10.28 -9.95
CA ALA A 18 18.14 10.28 -10.87
C ALA A 18 17.81 8.86 -11.39
N LEU A 19 18.83 8.05 -11.69
CA LEU A 19 18.66 6.65 -12.12
C LEU A 19 18.11 5.75 -11.00
N SER A 20 18.54 5.94 -9.76
CA SER A 20 17.99 5.22 -8.61
C SER A 20 16.52 5.57 -8.36
N PHE A 21 16.16 6.85 -8.52
CA PHE A 21 14.78 7.31 -8.36
C PHE A 21 13.86 6.75 -9.45
N ALA A 22 14.29 6.74 -10.71
CA ALA A 22 13.52 6.15 -11.80
C ALA A 22 13.21 4.66 -11.57
N SER A 23 14.19 3.91 -11.02
CA SER A 23 14.01 2.48 -10.73
C SER A 23 12.99 2.20 -9.62
N ALA A 24 12.93 3.06 -8.59
CA ALA A 24 11.96 2.94 -7.50
C ALA A 24 10.52 3.20 -7.97
N VAL A 25 10.32 4.16 -8.88
CA VAL A 25 9.01 4.46 -9.47
C VAL A 25 8.51 3.31 -10.35
N LEU A 26 9.40 2.66 -11.11
CA LEU A 26 9.02 1.49 -11.92
C LEU A 26 8.58 0.29 -11.06
N GLN A 27 9.20 0.06 -9.90
CA GLN A 27 8.83 -1.06 -9.02
C GLN A 27 7.44 -0.87 -8.41
N ALA A 28 7.09 0.35 -7.97
CA ALA A 28 5.79 0.63 -7.37
C ALA A 28 4.62 0.32 -8.33
N SER A 29 4.80 0.57 -9.63
CA SER A 29 3.77 0.30 -10.65
C SER A 29 3.60 -1.18 -10.99
N GLN A 30 4.64 -2.00 -10.84
CA GLN A 30 4.58 -3.43 -11.20
C GLN A 30 4.04 -4.32 -10.08
N THR A 31 4.14 -3.90 -8.81
CA THR A 31 3.60 -4.66 -7.68
C THR A 31 2.08 -4.81 -7.79
N SER A 32 1.34 -3.74 -8.11
CA SER A 32 -0.13 -3.80 -8.21
C SER A 32 -0.63 -4.67 -9.36
N GLU A 33 0.06 -4.70 -10.51
CA GLU A 33 -0.32 -5.60 -11.62
C GLU A 33 0.00 -7.07 -11.32
N THR A 34 1.06 -7.35 -10.56
CA THR A 34 1.43 -8.74 -10.22
C THR A 34 0.42 -9.39 -9.27
N LEU A 35 -0.25 -8.60 -8.44
CA LEU A 35 -1.20 -9.11 -7.44
C LEU A 35 -2.61 -9.31 -8.00
N ASN A 36 -2.97 -8.58 -9.06
CA ASN A 36 -4.34 -8.57 -9.58
C ASN A 36 -4.76 -9.99 -10.02
N GLY A 37 -5.89 -10.45 -9.49
CA GLY A 37 -6.41 -11.80 -9.72
C GLY A 37 -5.95 -12.88 -8.74
N LYS A 38 -4.93 -12.64 -7.90
CA LYS A 38 -4.51 -13.59 -6.85
C LYS A 38 -5.57 -13.70 -5.75
N ILE A 39 -5.71 -14.86 -5.12
CA ILE A 39 -6.75 -15.08 -4.11
C ILE A 39 -6.37 -14.41 -2.79
N ILE A 40 -7.32 -13.69 -2.20
CA ILE A 40 -7.19 -13.16 -0.84
C ILE A 40 -7.34 -14.31 0.15
N LYS A 41 -6.29 -14.66 0.87
CA LYS A 41 -6.34 -15.73 1.89
C LYS A 41 -6.70 -15.22 3.27
N ASP A 42 -6.37 -13.98 3.58
CA ASP A 42 -6.55 -13.41 4.92
C ASP A 42 -6.70 -11.88 4.87
N ILE A 43 -7.39 -11.34 5.87
CA ILE A 43 -7.56 -9.90 6.09
C ILE A 43 -7.19 -9.61 7.54
N LYS A 44 -6.04 -8.96 7.74
CA LYS A 44 -5.50 -8.62 9.06
C LYS A 44 -5.82 -7.18 9.37
N ILE A 45 -6.53 -6.94 10.47
CA ILE A 45 -6.92 -5.60 10.91
C ILE A 45 -6.15 -5.23 12.18
N THR A 46 -5.60 -4.01 12.21
CA THR A 46 -4.81 -3.48 13.32
C THR A 46 -5.17 -2.03 13.62
N GLY A 47 -4.90 -1.58 14.85
CA GLY A 47 -5.15 -0.20 15.29
C GLY A 47 -6.58 0.09 15.77
N ASN A 48 -7.51 -0.86 15.63
CA ASN A 48 -8.87 -0.77 16.12
C ASN A 48 -8.95 -1.12 17.63
N ARG A 49 -8.80 -0.13 18.52
CA ARG A 49 -8.85 -0.36 19.97
C ARG A 49 -10.28 -0.41 20.49
N TYR A 50 -11.14 0.48 20.00
CA TYR A 50 -12.54 0.59 20.44
C TYR A 50 -13.51 0.00 19.41
N THR A 51 -13.23 0.20 18.13
CA THR A 51 -14.02 -0.30 17.00
C THR A 51 -13.84 -1.81 16.89
N LYS A 52 -14.97 -2.52 16.86
CA LYS A 52 -14.95 -3.98 16.71
C LYS A 52 -14.55 -4.35 15.29
N GLU A 53 -13.75 -5.39 15.15
CA GLU A 53 -13.24 -5.85 13.85
C GLU A 53 -14.37 -6.12 12.83
N TYR A 54 -15.51 -6.64 13.28
CA TYR A 54 -16.66 -6.88 12.40
C TYR A 54 -17.26 -5.59 11.80
N VAL A 55 -17.09 -4.44 12.46
CA VAL A 55 -17.51 -3.13 11.94
C VAL A 55 -16.62 -2.71 10.78
N ILE A 56 -15.33 -3.03 10.82
CA ILE A 56 -14.42 -2.77 9.71
C ILE A 56 -14.70 -3.77 8.58
N LYS A 57 -14.78 -5.06 8.90
CA LYS A 57 -14.99 -6.14 7.90
C LYS A 57 -16.28 -5.99 7.08
N ARG A 58 -17.37 -5.49 7.67
CA ARG A 58 -18.64 -5.35 6.95
C ARG A 58 -18.63 -4.24 5.89
N GLU A 59 -17.71 -3.29 5.99
CA GLU A 59 -17.56 -2.20 5.02
C GLU A 59 -16.63 -2.58 3.86
N LEU A 60 -15.95 -3.73 3.96
CA LEU A 60 -15.08 -4.23 2.91
C LEU A 60 -15.90 -4.90 1.80
N THR A 61 -15.61 -4.49 0.57
CA THR A 61 -15.95 -5.18 -0.67
C THR A 61 -15.06 -6.40 -0.85
N SER A 62 -13.77 -6.29 -0.50
CA SER A 62 -12.82 -7.42 -0.54
C SER A 62 -13.18 -8.49 0.48
N LYS A 63 -13.10 -9.76 0.07
CA LYS A 63 -13.38 -10.91 0.95
C LYS A 63 -12.36 -12.01 0.78
N ILE A 64 -12.14 -12.78 1.86
CA ILE A 64 -11.34 -14.00 1.83
C ILE A 64 -11.96 -14.98 0.82
N GLY A 65 -11.10 -15.60 0.01
CA GLY A 65 -11.48 -16.51 -1.08
C GLY A 65 -11.85 -15.81 -2.39
N GLN A 66 -11.87 -14.47 -2.44
CA GLN A 66 -12.09 -13.72 -3.68
C GLN A 66 -10.77 -13.27 -4.31
N PRO A 67 -10.74 -13.05 -5.63
CA PRO A 67 -9.60 -12.43 -6.29
C PRO A 67 -9.37 -11.00 -5.75
N TYR A 68 -8.11 -10.70 -5.47
CA TYR A 68 -7.64 -9.35 -5.22
C TYR A 68 -7.83 -8.51 -6.49
N THR A 69 -8.39 -7.31 -6.34
CA THR A 69 -8.38 -6.27 -7.36
C THR A 69 -8.07 -4.94 -6.73
N GLU A 70 -7.32 -4.09 -7.44
CA GLU A 70 -7.03 -2.73 -6.99
C GLU A 70 -8.32 -1.92 -6.82
N GLU A 71 -9.30 -2.10 -7.71
CA GLU A 71 -10.60 -1.41 -7.64
C GLU A 71 -11.33 -1.70 -6.32
N ASN A 72 -11.35 -2.96 -5.86
CA ASN A 72 -11.97 -3.33 -4.60
C ASN A 72 -11.24 -2.67 -3.42
N VAL A 73 -9.91 -2.68 -3.41
CA VAL A 73 -9.13 -2.03 -2.33
C VAL A 73 -9.36 -0.52 -2.29
N GLN A 74 -9.43 0.13 -3.45
CA GLN A 74 -9.76 1.56 -3.52
C GLN A 74 -11.18 1.85 -3.02
N GLN A 75 -12.14 0.96 -3.27
CA GLN A 75 -13.48 1.06 -2.72
C GLN A 75 -13.51 0.81 -1.21
N ASP A 76 -12.75 -0.15 -0.72
CA ASP A 76 -12.63 -0.46 0.71
C ASP A 76 -12.07 0.73 1.48
N TYR A 77 -11.02 1.37 0.96
CA TYR A 77 -10.47 2.60 1.53
C TYR A 77 -11.55 3.68 1.63
N ARG A 78 -12.28 3.94 0.54
CA ARG A 78 -13.37 4.93 0.54
C ARG A 78 -14.46 4.59 1.55
N ASN A 79 -14.87 3.33 1.66
CA ASN A 79 -15.91 2.91 2.59
C ASN A 79 -15.47 3.16 4.04
N LEU A 80 -14.23 2.79 4.38
CA LEU A 80 -13.68 3.01 5.72
C LEU A 80 -13.48 4.49 6.05
N ASP A 81 -12.99 5.29 5.10
CA ASP A 81 -12.83 6.75 5.26
C ASP A 81 -14.19 7.42 5.49
N ASN A 82 -15.21 7.03 4.72
CA ASN A 82 -16.58 7.54 4.83
C ASN A 82 -17.27 7.25 6.18
N LEU A 83 -16.76 6.30 6.97
CA LEU A 83 -17.28 6.09 8.33
C LEU A 83 -17.03 7.31 9.23
N GLY A 84 -16.01 8.13 8.94
CA GLY A 84 -15.69 9.33 9.71
C GLY A 84 -15.19 9.08 11.13
N ILE A 85 -14.85 7.84 11.46
CA ILE A 85 -14.39 7.42 12.80
C ILE A 85 -12.88 7.14 12.87
N PHE A 86 -12.21 7.15 11.73
CA PHE A 86 -10.76 6.94 11.62
C PHE A 86 -10.10 8.25 11.15
N SER A 87 -8.97 8.60 11.74
CA SER A 87 -8.14 9.74 11.31
C SER A 87 -7.15 9.35 10.23
N ASP A 88 -6.85 8.05 10.11
CA ASP A 88 -6.02 7.46 9.07
C ASP A 88 -6.49 6.04 8.77
N VAL A 89 -6.47 5.67 7.48
CA VAL A 89 -6.77 4.34 6.99
C VAL A 89 -5.69 3.96 5.99
N THR A 90 -5.01 2.84 6.24
CA THR A 90 -3.99 2.29 5.34
C THR A 90 -4.38 0.85 5.00
N ILE A 91 -4.47 0.54 3.70
CA ILE A 91 -4.72 -0.81 3.20
C ILE A 91 -3.52 -1.22 2.34
N GLN A 92 -2.85 -2.31 2.71
CA GLN A 92 -1.68 -2.82 2.00
C GLN A 92 -1.90 -4.29 1.63
N PRO A 93 -1.86 -4.63 0.34
CA PRO A 93 -1.82 -6.03 -0.08
C PRO A 93 -0.40 -6.57 0.07
N ILE A 94 -0.27 -7.70 0.74
CA ILE A 94 1.00 -8.41 0.94
C ILE A 94 0.91 -9.75 0.22
N GLU A 95 1.84 -10.01 -0.69
CA GLU A 95 1.94 -11.32 -1.31
C GLU A 95 2.59 -12.33 -0.35
N GLU A 96 1.93 -13.47 -0.15
CA GLU A 96 2.46 -14.56 0.65
C GLU A 96 2.07 -15.91 0.02
N ASN A 97 3.04 -16.65 -0.51
CA ASN A 97 2.85 -17.96 -1.16
C ASN A 97 1.86 -17.93 -2.35
N ASP A 98 1.98 -16.93 -3.22
CA ASP A 98 1.11 -16.71 -4.39
C ASP A 98 -0.36 -16.35 -4.04
N GLU A 99 -0.62 -16.06 -2.78
CA GLU A 99 -1.89 -15.54 -2.27
C GLU A 99 -1.70 -14.13 -1.70
N VAL A 100 -2.80 -13.42 -1.48
CA VAL A 100 -2.78 -12.05 -0.95
C VAL A 100 -3.30 -12.02 0.49
N VAL A 101 -2.57 -11.32 1.36
CA VAL A 101 -3.06 -10.89 2.67
C VAL A 101 -3.34 -9.39 2.61
N LEU A 102 -4.57 -8.98 2.92
CA LEU A 102 -4.88 -7.56 3.08
C LEU A 102 -4.55 -7.12 4.51
N SER A 103 -3.51 -6.31 4.65
CA SER A 103 -3.17 -5.67 5.92
C SER A 103 -3.85 -4.31 5.99
N ILE A 104 -4.83 -4.20 6.88
CA ILE A 104 -5.61 -2.98 7.14
C ILE A 104 -5.15 -2.40 8.49
N SER A 105 -4.65 -1.17 8.47
CA SER A 105 -4.29 -0.40 9.64
C SER A 105 -5.16 0.83 9.73
N VAL A 106 -5.74 1.08 10.90
CA VAL A 106 -6.55 2.28 11.15
C VAL A 106 -6.02 3.03 12.37
N ILE A 107 -6.20 4.34 12.38
CA ILE A 107 -6.02 5.17 13.58
C ILE A 107 -7.39 5.74 13.94
N GLU A 108 -7.89 5.42 15.13
CA GLU A 108 -9.20 5.88 15.59
C GLU A 108 -9.15 7.35 16.02
N THR A 109 -10.16 8.12 15.63
CA THR A 109 -10.25 9.56 15.99
C THR A 109 -10.65 9.77 17.46
N PHE A 110 -11.16 8.73 18.13
CA PHE A 110 -11.61 8.82 19.52
C PHE A 110 -10.45 8.77 20.52
N PRO A 111 -10.52 9.52 21.64
CA PRO A 111 -9.49 9.55 22.69
C PRO A 111 -9.34 8.24 23.49
#